data_AF-A0A3D5YH79-F1
#
_entry.id   AF-A0A3D5YH79-F1
#
_cell.length_a   1.000
_cell.length_b   1.000
_cell.length_c   1.000
_cell.angle_alpha   90.00
_cell.angle_beta   90.00
_cell.angle_gamma   90.00
#
_symmetry.space_group_name_H-M   'P 1'
#
loop_
_entity.id
_entity.type
_entity.pdbx_description
1 polymer ?
#
loop_
_entity_poly.entity_id
_entity_poly.type
_entity_poly.pdbx_seq_one_letter_code
_entity_poly.pdbx_strand_id
1 'polypeptide(L)'
;MVKGRIKSPYRVHEKIEKKYHTDDLGEVMDLLAFRVITKSVADCYMILGVVHKHFTPLIKKIKDYIAVPKSNGYQSIHTTVLGMFAFPIEIQIRTHEMDEVAEY
;
A
#
# COMPACT_ATOMS: atom_id res chain seq x y z
N MET A 1 -8.03 0.43 -13.82
CA MET A 1 -8.05 -1.03 -13.53
C MET A 1 -7.31 -1.22 -12.21
N VAL A 2 -7.95 -1.70 -11.15
CA VAL A 2 -7.23 -2.05 -9.90
C VAL A 2 -6.54 -3.39 -10.13
N LYS A 3 -5.21 -3.40 -10.27
CA LYS A 3 -4.41 -4.63 -10.37
C LYS A 3 -3.97 -5.05 -8.96
N GLY A 4 -4.68 -5.99 -8.35
CA GLY A 4 -4.25 -6.62 -7.11
C GLY A 4 -3.19 -7.69 -7.38
N ARG A 5 -1.93 -7.47 -6.99
CA ARG A 5 -0.93 -8.54 -6.91
C ARG A 5 -1.03 -9.24 -5.57
N ILE A 6 -1.89 -10.24 -5.47
CA ILE A 6 -1.97 -11.10 -4.29
C ILE A 6 -0.90 -12.19 -4.43
N LYS A 7 0.11 -12.21 -3.53
CA LYS A 7 0.92 -13.42 -3.35
C LYS A 7 -0.02 -14.50 -2.77
N SER A 8 -0.07 -15.66 -3.42
CA SER A 8 -0.96 -16.77 -3.03
C SER A 8 -0.93 -16.99 -1.49
N PRO A 9 -2.09 -16.95 -0.80
CA PRO A 9 -2.18 -17.10 0.66
C PRO A 9 -1.47 -18.35 1.18
N TYR A 10 -1.51 -19.43 0.39
CA TYR A 10 -0.88 -20.71 0.71
C TYR A 10 0.65 -20.63 0.79
N ARG A 11 1.29 -19.84 -0.10
CA ARG A 11 2.75 -19.63 -0.09
C ARG A 11 3.22 -18.66 0.98
N VAL A 12 2.31 -17.85 1.54
CA VAL A 12 2.55 -16.99 2.71
C VAL A 12 2.47 -17.85 3.97
N HIS A 13 1.41 -18.66 4.11
CA HIS A 13 1.26 -19.61 5.22
C HIS A 13 2.43 -20.59 5.32
N GLU A 14 2.82 -21.23 4.23
CA GLU A 14 3.93 -22.20 4.23
C GLU A 14 5.30 -21.56 4.56
N LYS A 15 5.49 -20.28 4.22
CA LYS A 15 6.72 -19.53 4.58
C LYS A 15 6.74 -19.05 6.02
N ILE A 16 5.57 -18.74 6.58
CA ILE A 16 5.42 -18.37 8.00
C ILE A 16 5.72 -19.60 8.87
N GLU A 17 5.13 -20.75 8.54
CA GLU A 17 5.27 -22.00 9.31
C GLU A 17 6.68 -22.59 9.26
N LYS A 18 7.36 -22.53 8.10
CA LYS A 18 8.69 -23.14 7.93
C LYS A 18 9.86 -22.32 8.48
N LYS A 19 9.67 -21.03 8.79
CA LYS A 19 10.82 -20.12 8.92
C LYS A 19 10.80 -19.16 10.12
N TYR A 20 9.66 -18.91 10.76
CA TYR A 20 9.56 -17.82 11.73
C TYR A 20 8.89 -18.25 13.03
N HIS A 21 9.70 -18.47 14.08
CA HIS A 21 9.22 -18.43 15.46
C HIS A 21 8.79 -16.98 15.79
N THR A 22 7.83 -16.88 16.70
CA THR A 22 6.98 -15.75 17.13
C THR A 22 7.59 -14.36 17.28
N ASP A 23 8.90 -14.19 17.19
CA ASP A 23 9.61 -12.93 17.47
C ASP A 23 9.85 -12.06 16.21
N ASP A 24 9.52 -12.55 15.01
CA ASP A 24 9.85 -11.90 13.72
C ASP A 24 8.62 -11.39 12.93
N LEU A 25 7.46 -11.29 13.60
CA LEU A 25 6.21 -10.88 12.96
C LEU A 25 6.32 -9.51 12.28
N GLY A 26 7.07 -8.57 12.86
CA GLY A 26 7.24 -7.21 12.35
C GLY A 26 7.81 -7.12 10.93
N GLU A 27 8.75 -7.98 10.55
CA GLU A 27 9.35 -8.00 9.20
C GLU A 27 8.45 -8.68 8.17
N VAL A 28 7.59 -9.61 8.60
CA VAL A 28 6.59 -10.26 7.74
C VAL A 28 5.39 -9.33 7.47
N MET A 29 5.09 -8.37 8.37
CA MET A 29 3.98 -7.42 8.21
C MET A 29 4.09 -6.51 6.98
N ASP A 30 5.31 -6.26 6.48
CA ASP A 30 5.56 -5.44 5.27
C ASP A 30 5.08 -6.12 3.96
N LEU A 31 4.51 -7.34 4.02
CA LEU A 31 4.15 -8.11 2.83
C LEU A 31 2.79 -7.76 2.20
N LEU A 32 1.91 -6.99 2.86
CA LEU A 32 0.57 -6.64 2.34
C LEU A 32 0.48 -5.16 1.95
N ALA A 33 1.03 -4.83 0.78
CA ALA A 33 0.87 -3.54 0.13
C ALA A 33 -0.01 -3.66 -1.13
N PHE A 34 -1.04 -2.83 -1.25
CA PHE A 34 -1.87 -2.69 -2.44
C PHE A 34 -1.49 -1.44 -3.23
N ARG A 35 -1.44 -1.58 -4.55
CA ARG A 35 -1.21 -0.46 -5.47
C ARG A 35 -2.48 -0.15 -6.24
N VAL A 36 -2.89 1.12 -6.23
CA VAL A 36 -4.03 1.63 -6.98
C VAL A 36 -3.54 2.61 -8.03
N ILE A 37 -3.77 2.27 -9.31
CA ILE A 37 -3.42 3.12 -10.44
C ILE A 37 -4.67 3.83 -10.97
N THR A 38 -4.61 5.16 -11.00
CA THR A 38 -5.70 6.04 -11.42
C THR A 38 -5.37 6.79 -12.72
N LYS A 39 -6.36 7.50 -13.28
CA LYS A 39 -6.18 8.30 -14.49
C LYS A 39 -5.68 9.72 -14.21
N SER A 40 -6.03 10.29 -13.06
CA SER A 40 -5.69 11.67 -12.71
C SER A 40 -5.26 11.80 -11.25
N VAL A 41 -4.60 12.90 -10.93
CA VAL A 41 -4.22 13.25 -9.54
C VAL A 41 -5.47 13.43 -8.67
N ALA A 42 -6.54 14.03 -9.21
CA ALA A 42 -7.80 14.19 -8.49
C ALA A 42 -8.39 12.82 -8.09
N ASP A 43 -8.31 11.83 -8.97
CA ASP A 43 -8.74 10.46 -8.67
C ASP A 43 -7.90 9.83 -7.55
N CYS A 44 -6.61 10.16 -7.42
CA CYS A 44 -5.78 9.65 -6.33
C CYS A 44 -6.33 10.09 -4.96
N TYR A 45 -6.66 11.37 -4.82
CA TYR A 45 -7.23 11.92 -3.59
C TYR A 45 -8.67 11.43 -3.35
N MET A 46 -9.46 11.22 -4.41
CA MET A 46 -10.78 10.60 -4.27
C MET A 46 -10.69 9.18 -3.72
N ILE A 47 -9.77 8.36 -4.25
CA ILE A 47 -9.54 7.00 -3.74
C ILE A 47 -9.04 7.02 -2.29
N LEU A 48 -8.16 7.95 -1.93
CA LEU A 48 -7.73 8.12 -0.53
C LEU A 48 -8.93 8.34 0.39
N GLY A 49 -9.85 9.23 0.00
CA GLY A 49 -11.09 9.49 0.73
C GLY A 49 -11.99 8.25 0.85
N VAL A 50 -12.14 7.49 -0.24
CA VAL A 50 -12.90 6.21 -0.22
C VAL A 50 -12.26 5.21 0.74
N VAL A 51 -10.93 5.05 0.68
CA VAL A 51 -10.19 4.14 1.57
C VAL A 51 -10.39 4.52 3.03
N HIS A 52 -10.22 5.80 3.39
CA HIS A 52 -10.38 6.27 4.78
C HIS A 52 -11.83 6.28 5.27
N LYS A 53 -12.81 6.30 4.36
CA LYS A 53 -14.23 6.10 4.70
C LYS A 53 -14.53 4.66 5.14
N HIS A 54 -13.81 3.68 4.60
CA HIS A 54 -14.08 2.25 4.83
C HIS A 54 -13.11 1.58 5.80
N PHE A 55 -11.90 2.11 5.95
CA PHE A 55 -10.86 1.54 6.81
C PHE A 55 -10.28 2.61 7.72
N THR A 56 -10.02 2.25 8.98
CA THR A 56 -9.42 3.16 9.96
C THR A 56 -7.96 3.44 9.57
N PRO A 57 -7.59 4.69 9.24
CA PRO A 57 -6.20 5.03 8.95
C PRO A 57 -5.36 4.98 10.22
N LEU A 58 -4.14 4.48 10.10
CA LEU A 58 -3.14 4.62 11.15
C LEU A 58 -2.59 6.06 11.14
N ILE A 59 -2.81 6.76 12.26
CA ILE A 59 -2.42 8.17 12.42
C ILE A 59 -0.90 8.32 12.19
N LYS A 60 -0.48 9.42 11.54
CA LYS A 60 0.92 9.73 11.13
C LYS A 60 1.53 8.79 10.09
N LYS A 61 0.78 7.86 9.50
CA LYS A 61 1.24 6.97 8.42
C LYS A 61 0.75 7.37 7.01
N ILE A 62 0.26 8.60 6.84
CA ILE A 62 -0.08 9.15 5.52
C ILE A 62 1.13 9.93 5.00
N LYS A 63 1.63 9.59 3.81
CA LYS A 63 2.71 10.30 3.13
C LYS A 63 2.22 10.71 1.75
N ASP A 64 2.12 12.02 1.52
CA ASP A 64 1.71 12.57 0.24
C ASP A 64 2.94 12.97 -0.60
N TYR A 65 3.45 12.01 -1.38
CA TYR A 65 4.54 12.27 -2.30
C TYR A 65 4.06 12.86 -3.63
N ILE A 66 2.76 13.05 -3.83
CA ILE A 66 2.27 13.82 -4.98
C ILE A 66 2.51 15.31 -4.70
N ALA A 67 2.14 15.77 -3.50
CA ALA A 67 2.35 17.15 -3.06
C ALA A 67 3.83 17.47 -2.77
N VAL A 68 4.57 16.51 -2.20
CA VAL A 68 6.00 16.65 -1.91
C VAL A 68 6.78 15.49 -2.54
N PRO A 69 7.10 15.57 -3.85
CA PRO A 69 7.83 14.53 -4.55
C PRO A 69 9.20 14.25 -3.94
N LYS A 70 9.68 13.02 -4.08
CA LYS A 70 11.06 12.68 -3.72
C LYS A 70 12.04 13.25 -4.76
N SER A 71 13.31 13.37 -4.40
CA SER A 71 14.38 13.87 -5.26
C SER A 71 14.56 13.09 -6.57
N ASN A 72 14.18 11.81 -6.59
CA ASN A 72 14.20 10.96 -7.79
C ASN A 72 12.93 11.08 -8.66
N GLY A 73 12.05 12.05 -8.40
CA GLY A 73 10.81 12.22 -9.14
C GLY A 73 9.68 11.26 -8.73
N TYR A 74 9.89 10.43 -7.72
CA TYR A 74 8.86 9.50 -7.25
C TYR A 74 7.65 10.25 -6.67
N GLN A 75 6.46 9.90 -7.16
CA GLN A 75 5.18 10.42 -6.73
C GLN A 75 4.18 9.29 -6.44
N SER A 76 3.52 9.37 -5.29
CA SER A 76 2.46 8.46 -4.84
C SER A 76 1.88 8.95 -3.51
N ILE A 77 0.62 8.64 -3.23
CA ILE A 77 0.06 8.75 -1.87
C ILE A 77 0.24 7.41 -1.18
N HIS A 78 0.91 7.39 -0.04
CA HIS A 78 1.02 6.21 0.81
C HIS A 78 0.12 6.38 2.03
N THR A 79 -0.70 5.39 2.33
CA THR A 79 -1.49 5.34 3.56
C THR A 79 -1.47 3.93 4.12
N THR A 80 -1.35 3.81 5.44
CA THR A 80 -1.56 2.53 6.14
C THR A 80 -2.92 2.56 6.82
N VAL A 81 -3.73 1.52 6.63
CA VAL A 81 -5.05 1.37 7.25
C VAL A 81 -5.16 0.04 7.99
N LEU A 82 -6.07 -0.07 8.96
CA LEU A 82 -6.41 -1.34 9.58
C LEU A 82 -7.42 -2.09 8.70
N GLY A 83 -7.00 -3.23 8.16
CA GLY A 83 -7.81 -4.17 7.41
C GLY A 83 -8.57 -5.15 8.31
N MET A 84 -9.00 -6.26 7.71
CA MET A 84 -9.69 -7.34 8.43
C MET A 84 -8.81 -7.88 9.57
N PHE A 85 -9.43 -8.24 10.70
CA PHE A 85 -8.74 -8.72 11.91
C PHE A 85 -7.67 -7.77 12.47
N ALA A 86 -7.83 -6.46 12.26
CA ALA A 86 -6.90 -5.42 12.71
C ALA A 86 -5.47 -5.55 12.15
N PHE A 87 -5.30 -6.22 11.01
CA PHE A 87 -4.02 -6.26 10.32
C PHE A 87 -3.74 -4.94 9.58
N PRO A 88 -2.57 -4.31 9.74
CA PRO A 88 -2.18 -3.13 8.97
C PRO A 88 -1.99 -3.49 7.49
N ILE A 89 -2.53 -2.66 6.62
CA ILE A 89 -2.43 -2.78 5.16
C ILE A 89 -1.89 -1.47 4.62
N GLU A 90 -0.82 -1.52 3.83
CA GLU A 90 -0.32 -0.36 3.10
C GLU A 90 -1.04 -0.22 1.75
N ILE A 91 -1.43 1.01 1.41
CA ILE A 91 -2.04 1.34 0.13
C ILE A 91 -1.24 2.47 -0.51
N GLN A 92 -0.82 2.25 -1.75
CA GLN A 92 -0.11 3.21 -2.59
C GLN A 92 -1.00 3.63 -3.75
N ILE A 93 -1.28 4.92 -3.88
CA ILE A 93 -2.22 5.46 -4.87
C ILE A 93 -1.47 6.44 -5.77
N ARG A 94 -1.48 6.21 -7.08
CA ARG A 94 -0.77 7.05 -8.04
C ARG A 94 -1.39 6.98 -9.43
N THR A 95 -1.03 7.90 -10.31
CA THR A 95 -1.48 7.88 -11.72
C THR A 95 -0.67 6.87 -12.54
N HIS A 96 -1.12 6.60 -13.76
CA HIS A 96 -0.35 5.81 -14.74
C HIS A 96 1.04 6.40 -14.99
N GLU A 97 1.14 7.70 -15.25
CA GLU A 97 2.42 8.41 -15.49
C GLU A 97 3.37 8.28 -14.29
N MET A 98 2.85 8.41 -13.06
CA MET A 98 3.63 8.24 -11.84
C MET A 98 4.08 6.79 -11.62
N ASP A 99 3.31 5.81 -12.09
CA ASP A 99 3.67 4.39 -12.03
C ASP A 99 4.81 4.10 -13.02
N GLU A 100 4.74 4.64 -14.23
CA GLU A 100 5.81 4.54 -15.23
C GLU A 100 7.12 5.10 -14.69
N VAL A 101 7.12 6.32 -14.15
CA VAL A 101 8.31 6.93 -13.53
C VAL A 101 8.87 6.11 -12.36
N ALA A 102 8.03 5.37 -11.65
CA ALA A 102 8.45 4.57 -10.50
C ALA A 102 8.89 3.13 -10.85
N GLU A 103 8.66 2.68 -12.08
CA GLU A 103 9.14 1.37 -12.59
C GLU A 103 10.46 1.46 -13.36
N TYR A 104 10.93 2.68 -13.65
CA TYR A 104 12.27 3.00 -14.14
C TYR A 104 13.21 3.43 -13.00
#